data_AF-A0A370EKQ9-F1
#
_entry.id   AF-A0A370EKQ9-F1
#
_cell.length_a   1.000
_cell.length_b   1.000
_cell.length_c   1.000
_cell.angle_alpha   90.00
_cell.angle_beta   90.00
_cell.angle_gamma   90.00
#
_symmetry.space_group_name_H-M   'P 1'
#
loop_
_entity.id
_entity.type
_entity.pdbx_description
1 polymer ?
#
loop_
_entity_poly.entity_id
_entity_poly.type
_entity_poly.pdbx_seq_one_letter_code
_entity_poly.pdbx_strand_id
1 'polypeptide(L)'
;MGEYVIKKAFNFSVWLISKCSNMKPLLEKADELRSMKEGTLGKEIANSLDQNNLNLVAGFESHDLKHVLLEYKMTPIDEIRMQAFMLGNRNYTLPCFAILIFGMILLPQKWGVFYQDFKEGRITIPVSGWKIEDYADKDTRGLRQLLSHKREKEMISLQSITRIGAFTAIFAGVFGMVFCLPFLFSSSVADLVGAGFPFVGGAILAVGGLIALSNMAKTPNPKLQTQNI
;
A
#
# COMPACT_ATOMS: atom_id res chain seq x y z
N MET A 1 -14.47 -4.64 21.01
CA MET A 1 -14.52 -3.19 21.31
C MET A 1 -14.15 -2.35 20.10
N GLY A 2 -12.99 -2.55 19.45
CA GLY A 2 -12.56 -1.77 18.27
C GLY A 2 -13.54 -1.76 17.09
N GLU A 3 -14.08 -2.92 16.68
CA GLU A 3 -15.04 -3.01 15.57
C GLU A 3 -16.33 -2.20 15.82
N TYR A 4 -16.80 -2.16 17.07
CA TYR A 4 -17.99 -1.38 17.45
C TYR A 4 -17.73 0.12 17.30
N VAL A 5 -16.56 0.59 17.76
CA VAL A 5 -16.15 2.00 17.65
C VAL A 5 -16.04 2.41 16.19
N ILE A 6 -15.42 1.56 15.35
CA ILE A 6 -15.28 1.81 13.91
C ILE A 6 -16.65 1.91 13.24
N LYS A 7 -17.58 0.99 13.55
CA LYS A 7 -18.93 1.03 12.98
C LYS A 7 -19.69 2.30 13.34
N LYS A 8 -19.60 2.74 14.61
CA LYS A 8 -20.19 4.00 15.07
C LYS A 8 -19.58 5.21 14.36
N ALA A 9 -18.24 5.27 14.26
CA ALA A 9 -17.53 6.35 13.60
C ALA A 9 -17.88 6.44 12.10
N PHE A 10 -17.94 5.30 11.41
CA PHE A 10 -18.31 5.21 9.99
C PHE A 10 -19.76 5.67 9.75
N ASN A 11 -20.71 5.17 10.54
CA ASN A 11 -22.11 5.59 10.39
C ASN A 11 -22.27 7.09 10.64
N PHE A 12 -21.54 7.63 11.62
CA PHE A 12 -21.54 9.06 11.90
C PHE A 12 -20.95 9.88 10.75
N SER A 13 -19.84 9.43 10.14
CA SER A 13 -19.24 10.13 9.00
C SER A 13 -20.17 10.11 7.78
N VAL A 14 -20.76 8.96 7.45
CA VAL A 14 -21.73 8.85 6.34
C VAL A 14 -22.93 9.76 6.57
N TRP A 15 -23.47 9.77 7.79
CA TRP A 15 -24.58 10.65 8.15
C TRP A 15 -24.22 12.14 7.99
N LEU A 16 -23.04 12.55 8.46
CA LEU A 16 -22.57 13.93 8.36
C LEU A 16 -22.42 14.37 6.91
N ILE A 17 -21.79 13.54 6.08
CA ILE A 17 -21.56 13.82 4.66
C ILE A 17 -22.88 13.88 3.89
N SER A 18 -23.79 12.95 4.15
CA SER A 18 -25.13 12.93 3.54
C SER A 18 -25.89 14.23 3.81
N LYS A 19 -25.81 14.75 5.05
CA LYS A 19 -26.46 16.00 5.42
C LYS A 19 -25.86 17.24 4.76
N CYS A 20 -24.59 17.19 4.35
CA CYS A 20 -23.89 18.28 3.69
C CYS A 20 -23.90 18.22 2.16
N SER A 21 -24.42 17.15 1.55
CA SER A 21 -24.37 16.92 0.10
C SER A 21 -25.67 17.34 -0.61
N ASN A 22 -25.57 17.96 -1.78
CA ASN A 22 -26.72 18.38 -2.57
C ASN A 22 -27.29 17.20 -3.38
N MET A 23 -28.39 16.60 -2.95
CA MET A 23 -28.83 15.27 -3.42
C MET A 23 -29.44 15.21 -4.83
N LYS A 24 -29.95 16.31 -5.37
CA LYS A 24 -30.71 16.28 -6.65
C LYS A 24 -29.95 15.71 -7.85
N PRO A 25 -28.77 16.23 -8.23
CA PRO A 25 -28.03 15.69 -9.38
C PRO A 25 -27.49 14.27 -9.15
N LEU A 26 -27.38 13.86 -7.88
CA LEU A 26 -26.92 12.51 -7.52
C LEU A 26 -28.02 11.46 -7.62
N LEU A 27 -29.27 11.86 -7.38
CA LEU A 27 -30.45 11.01 -7.59
C LEU A 27 -30.62 10.70 -9.08
N GLU A 28 -30.56 11.71 -9.95
CA GLU A 28 -30.66 11.52 -11.40
C GLU A 28 -29.56 10.58 -11.90
N LYS A 29 -28.31 10.80 -11.46
CA LYS A 29 -27.19 9.91 -11.81
C LYS A 29 -27.37 8.49 -11.29
N ALA A 30 -27.87 8.31 -10.07
CA ALA A 30 -28.18 6.99 -9.54
C ALA A 30 -29.28 6.28 -10.35
N ASP A 31 -30.29 7.03 -10.79
CA ASP A 31 -31.37 6.51 -11.65
C ASP A 31 -30.86 6.13 -13.05
N GLU A 32 -29.95 6.92 -13.63
CA GLU A 32 -29.24 6.55 -14.85
C GLU A 32 -28.51 5.21 -14.70
N LEU A 33 -27.75 5.04 -13.61
CA LEU A 33 -27.05 3.78 -13.31
C LEU A 33 -28.02 2.60 -13.13
N ARG A 34 -29.18 2.83 -12.49
CA ARG A 34 -30.24 1.81 -12.35
C ARG A 34 -30.83 1.40 -13.69
N SER A 35 -30.88 2.30 -14.67
CA SER A 35 -31.43 2.00 -16.00
C SER A 35 -30.46 1.23 -16.92
N MET A 36 -29.20 1.06 -16.51
CA MET A 36 -28.19 0.38 -17.31
C MET A 36 -28.44 -1.13 -17.43
N LYS A 37 -27.82 -1.73 -18.43
CA LYS A 37 -27.96 -3.17 -18.72
C LYS A 37 -27.36 -4.02 -17.60
N GLU A 38 -28.01 -5.14 -17.29
CA GLU A 38 -27.48 -6.13 -16.35
C GLU A 38 -26.07 -6.62 -16.74
N GLY A 39 -25.20 -6.78 -15.74
CA GLY A 39 -23.80 -7.15 -15.91
C GLY A 39 -22.85 -6.00 -16.28
N THR A 40 -23.36 -4.77 -16.40
CA THR A 40 -22.52 -3.57 -16.53
C THR A 40 -22.11 -3.04 -15.16
N LEU A 41 -20.96 -2.37 -15.09
CA LEU A 41 -20.42 -1.83 -13.85
C LEU A 41 -21.39 -0.83 -13.20
N GLY A 42 -22.02 0.03 -13.99
CA GLY A 42 -22.96 1.03 -13.50
C GLY A 42 -24.19 0.39 -12.85
N LYS A 43 -24.75 -0.65 -13.47
CA LYS A 43 -25.87 -1.39 -12.90
C LYS A 43 -25.49 -2.07 -11.58
N GLU A 44 -24.29 -2.65 -11.49
CA GLU A 44 -23.81 -3.25 -10.24
C GLU A 44 -23.55 -2.21 -9.13
N ILE A 45 -23.07 -1.01 -9.48
CA ILE A 45 -22.94 0.11 -8.53
C ILE A 45 -24.31 0.48 -7.95
N ALA A 46 -25.32 0.67 -8.81
CA ALA A 46 -26.68 0.96 -8.37
C ALA A 46 -27.24 -0.14 -7.45
N ASN A 47 -27.08 -1.41 -7.84
CA ASN A 47 -27.52 -2.54 -7.04
C ASN A 47 -26.81 -2.59 -5.67
N SER A 48 -25.51 -2.27 -5.62
CA SER A 48 -24.73 -2.24 -4.37
C SER A 48 -25.20 -1.12 -3.43
N LEU A 49 -25.49 0.06 -3.96
CA LEU A 49 -26.02 1.19 -3.21
C LEU A 49 -27.41 0.87 -2.63
N ASP A 50 -28.31 0.33 -3.45
CA ASP A 50 -29.67 -0.04 -3.05
C ASP A 50 -29.67 -1.12 -1.95
N GLN A 51 -28.81 -2.13 -2.08
CA GLN A 51 -28.66 -3.19 -1.07
C GLN A 51 -28.16 -2.67 0.28
N ASN A 52 -27.34 -1.62 0.28
CA ASN A 52 -26.79 -1.03 1.50
C ASN A 52 -27.61 0.17 2.01
N ASN A 53 -28.71 0.53 1.35
CA ASN A 53 -29.51 1.74 1.62
C ASN A 53 -28.65 3.01 1.63
N LEU A 54 -27.70 3.09 0.68
CA LEU A 54 -26.80 4.21 0.51
C LEU A 54 -27.17 4.98 -0.76
N ASN A 55 -26.80 6.26 -0.78
CA ASN A 55 -26.93 7.10 -1.96
C ASN A 55 -25.53 7.50 -2.45
N LEU A 56 -25.41 7.82 -3.73
CA LEU A 56 -24.20 8.44 -4.26
C LEU A 56 -23.87 9.70 -3.44
N VAL A 57 -22.57 9.93 -3.25
CA VAL A 57 -22.05 11.11 -2.57
C VAL A 57 -21.22 11.94 -3.55
N ALA A 58 -21.45 13.25 -3.55
CA ALA A 58 -20.84 14.15 -4.52
C ALA A 58 -19.32 14.19 -4.37
N GLY A 59 -18.59 13.88 -5.44
CA GLY A 59 -17.12 13.78 -5.42
C GLY A 59 -16.58 12.46 -4.87
N PHE A 60 -17.45 11.53 -4.47
CA PHE A 60 -17.12 10.18 -4.02
C PHE A 60 -17.72 9.11 -4.94
N GLU A 61 -18.26 9.46 -6.11
CA GLU A 61 -18.85 8.48 -7.03
C GLU A 61 -17.78 7.49 -7.54
N SER A 62 -16.59 8.01 -7.85
CA SER A 62 -15.43 7.19 -8.24
C SER A 62 -14.89 6.34 -7.07
N HIS A 63 -15.30 6.64 -5.84
CA HIS A 63 -15.01 5.80 -4.68
C HIS A 63 -15.96 4.60 -4.63
N ASP A 64 -17.26 4.83 -4.82
CA ASP A 64 -18.28 3.76 -4.81
C ASP A 64 -18.05 2.72 -5.91
N LEU A 65 -17.54 3.15 -7.07
CA LEU A 65 -17.08 2.27 -8.14
C LEU A 65 -16.09 1.20 -7.65
N LYS A 66 -15.17 1.56 -6.74
CA LYS A 66 -14.10 0.68 -6.28
C LYS A 66 -14.63 -0.46 -5.42
N HIS A 67 -15.69 -0.24 -4.64
CA HIS A 67 -16.35 -1.29 -3.86
C HIS A 67 -16.84 -2.42 -4.78
N VAL A 68 -17.52 -2.06 -5.86
CA VAL A 68 -18.05 -3.05 -6.81
C VAL A 68 -16.96 -3.68 -7.66
N LEU A 69 -16.03 -2.87 -8.15
CA LEU A 69 -14.96 -3.34 -9.04
C LEU A 69 -14.00 -4.30 -8.32
N LEU A 70 -13.61 -3.97 -7.08
CA LEU A 70 -12.65 -4.72 -6.26
C LEU A 70 -13.31 -5.72 -5.30
N GLU A 71 -14.64 -5.81 -5.32
CA GLU A 71 -15.44 -6.73 -4.48
C GLU A 71 -15.28 -6.50 -2.96
N TYR A 72 -15.02 -5.25 -2.55
CA TYR A 72 -15.06 -4.83 -1.15
C TYR A 72 -16.48 -4.36 -0.79
N LYS A 73 -17.07 -4.93 0.27
CA LYS A 73 -18.42 -4.53 0.70
C LYS A 73 -18.40 -3.12 1.28
N MET A 74 -19.54 -2.45 1.29
CA MET A 74 -19.74 -1.15 1.94
C MET A 74 -19.88 -1.31 3.47
N THR A 75 -18.95 -2.04 4.09
CA THR A 75 -18.88 -2.23 5.54
C THR A 75 -17.68 -1.48 6.11
N PRO A 76 -17.71 -1.06 7.39
CA PRO A 76 -16.60 -0.30 7.96
C PRO A 76 -15.25 -1.04 7.95
N ILE A 77 -15.27 -2.37 8.02
CA ILE A 77 -14.04 -3.19 7.96
C ILE A 77 -13.53 -3.26 6.53
N ASP A 78 -14.42 -3.54 5.57
CA ASP A 78 -14.05 -3.60 4.16
C ASP A 78 -13.65 -2.22 3.60
N GLU A 79 -14.15 -1.14 4.18
CA GLU A 79 -13.66 0.23 3.93
C GLU A 79 -12.16 0.33 4.27
N ILE A 80 -11.75 -0.07 5.47
CA ILE A 80 -10.33 -0.04 5.89
C ILE A 80 -9.49 -0.96 4.99
N ARG A 81 -10.00 -2.14 4.65
CA ARG A 81 -9.33 -3.09 3.75
C ARG A 81 -9.15 -2.51 2.35
N MET A 82 -10.19 -1.89 1.80
CA MET A 82 -10.12 -1.19 0.52
C MET A 82 -9.12 -0.04 0.60
N GLN A 83 -9.09 0.74 1.68
CA GLN A 83 -8.07 1.78 1.84
C GLN A 83 -6.65 1.20 1.90
N ALA A 84 -6.45 0.04 2.53
CA ALA A 84 -5.15 -0.67 2.49
C ALA A 84 -4.77 -1.09 1.06
N PHE A 85 -5.72 -1.64 0.31
CA PHE A 85 -5.53 -1.97 -1.10
C PHE A 85 -5.18 -0.74 -1.94
N MET A 86 -5.96 0.33 -1.80
CA MET A 86 -5.78 1.57 -2.56
C MET A 86 -4.41 2.22 -2.26
N LEU A 87 -3.94 2.14 -1.01
CA LEU A 87 -2.60 2.58 -0.65
C LEU A 87 -1.52 1.77 -1.39
N GLY A 88 -1.70 0.45 -1.49
CA GLY A 88 -0.86 -0.43 -2.30
C GLY A 88 -0.90 -0.08 -3.80
N ASN A 89 -2.08 0.30 -4.28
CA ASN A 89 -2.37 0.71 -5.65
C ASN A 89 -1.92 2.16 -5.98
N ARG A 90 -1.13 2.78 -5.10
CA ARG A 90 -0.55 4.14 -5.24
C ARG A 90 -1.55 5.29 -5.16
N ASN A 91 -2.71 5.06 -4.53
CA ASN A 91 -3.68 6.11 -4.26
C ASN A 91 -3.38 6.83 -2.93
N TYR A 92 -2.48 7.80 -2.97
CA TYR A 92 -2.04 8.54 -1.78
C TYR A 92 -2.95 9.73 -1.49
N THR A 93 -4.07 9.47 -0.83
CA THR A 93 -5.03 10.51 -0.41
C THR A 93 -5.09 10.61 1.11
N LEU A 94 -5.36 11.80 1.64
CA LEU A 94 -5.49 12.00 3.09
C LEU A 94 -6.53 11.07 3.75
N PRO A 95 -7.74 10.86 3.17
CA PRO A 95 -8.71 9.93 3.73
C PRO A 95 -8.19 8.49 3.81
N CYS A 96 -7.45 8.04 2.79
CA CYS A 96 -6.87 6.69 2.76
C CYS A 96 -5.91 6.46 3.91
N PHE A 97 -4.98 7.40 4.16
CA PHE A 97 -4.08 7.30 5.31
C PHE A 97 -4.82 7.37 6.65
N ALA A 98 -5.75 8.31 6.79
CA ALA A 98 -6.49 8.51 8.05
C ALA A 98 -7.29 7.26 8.44
N ILE A 99 -8.08 6.71 7.52
CA ILE A 99 -8.91 5.52 7.75
C ILE A 99 -8.03 4.30 8.05
N LEU A 100 -6.93 4.11 7.29
CA LEU A 100 -6.03 2.99 7.52
C LEU A 100 -5.33 3.08 8.87
N ILE A 101 -4.79 4.25 9.25
CA ILE A 101 -4.14 4.45 10.55
C ILE A 101 -5.13 4.19 11.69
N PHE A 102 -6.35 4.72 11.57
CA PHE A 102 -7.41 4.48 12.54
C PHE A 102 -7.74 2.99 12.68
N GLY A 103 -7.86 2.28 11.54
CA GLY A 103 -8.05 0.84 11.51
C GLY A 103 -6.89 0.05 12.11
N MET A 104 -5.65 0.45 11.84
CA MET A 104 -4.45 -0.19 12.39
C MET A 104 -4.39 -0.06 13.93
N ILE A 105 -4.77 1.09 14.49
CA ILE A 105 -4.79 1.30 15.94
C ILE A 105 -5.89 0.46 16.60
N LEU A 106 -7.08 0.39 16.00
CA LEU A 106 -8.25 -0.24 16.61
C LEU A 106 -8.40 -1.75 16.31
N LEU A 107 -7.75 -2.26 15.26
CA LEU A 107 -7.86 -3.65 14.80
C LEU A 107 -6.48 -4.33 14.62
N PRO A 108 -5.67 -4.49 15.68
CA PRO A 108 -4.38 -5.19 15.62
C PRO A 108 -4.50 -6.61 15.06
N GLN A 109 -5.61 -7.30 15.35
CA GLN A 109 -5.89 -8.65 14.87
C GLN A 109 -6.10 -8.76 13.35
N LYS A 110 -6.34 -7.64 12.65
CA LYS A 110 -6.59 -7.60 11.20
C LYS A 110 -5.40 -7.10 10.39
N TRP A 111 -4.26 -6.80 11.01
CA TRP A 111 -3.08 -6.30 10.30
C TRP A 111 -2.61 -7.23 9.17
N GLY A 112 -2.65 -8.54 9.39
CA GLY A 112 -2.33 -9.52 8.35
C GLY A 112 -3.22 -9.39 7.12
N VAL A 113 -4.52 -9.15 7.33
CA VAL A 113 -5.49 -8.94 6.24
C VAL A 113 -5.22 -7.63 5.53
N PHE A 114 -5.03 -6.52 6.25
CA PHE A 114 -4.72 -5.22 5.65
C PHE A 114 -3.42 -5.26 4.84
N TYR A 115 -2.41 -5.99 5.32
CA TYR A 115 -1.16 -6.16 4.60
C TYR A 115 -1.31 -7.02 3.34
N GLN A 116 -2.18 -8.03 3.35
CA GLN A 116 -2.54 -8.80 2.15
C GLN A 116 -3.26 -7.91 1.13
N ASP A 117 -4.27 -7.14 1.56
CA ASP A 117 -4.99 -6.21 0.69
C ASP A 117 -4.02 -5.17 0.08
N PHE A 118 -3.08 -4.62 0.86
CA PHE A 118 -2.01 -3.74 0.37
C PHE A 118 -1.12 -4.41 -0.68
N LYS A 119 -0.74 -5.68 -0.47
CA LYS A 119 0.06 -6.45 -1.42
C LYS A 119 -0.68 -6.70 -2.73
N GLU A 120 -1.96 -7.04 -2.67
CA GLU A 120 -2.78 -7.20 -3.87
C GLU A 120 -2.88 -5.86 -4.62
N GLY A 121 -3.11 -4.75 -3.92
CA GLY A 121 -3.13 -3.42 -4.53
C GLY A 121 -1.84 -3.04 -5.28
N ARG A 122 -0.68 -3.50 -4.79
CA ARG A 122 0.64 -3.28 -5.41
C ARG A 122 0.83 -3.98 -6.75
N ILE A 123 0.14 -5.09 -6.97
CA ILE A 123 0.25 -5.90 -8.20
C ILE A 123 -0.94 -5.70 -9.15
N THR A 124 -2.02 -5.08 -8.70
CA THR A 124 -3.12 -4.67 -9.56
C THR A 124 -2.75 -3.43 -10.37
N ILE A 125 -3.29 -3.31 -11.59
CA ILE A 125 -3.17 -2.07 -12.38
C ILE A 125 -3.71 -0.86 -11.60
N PRO A 126 -3.20 0.36 -11.84
CA PRO A 126 -3.70 1.55 -11.16
C PRO A 126 -5.18 1.81 -11.48
N VAL A 127 -6.03 1.77 -10.46
CA VAL A 127 -7.48 2.05 -10.54
C VAL A 127 -7.88 3.36 -9.85
N SER A 128 -6.92 4.11 -9.30
CA SER A 128 -7.18 5.36 -8.57
C SER A 128 -7.90 6.42 -9.40
N GLY A 129 -7.59 6.50 -10.69
CA GLY A 129 -8.13 7.48 -11.63
C GLY A 129 -9.36 7.01 -12.42
N TRP A 130 -9.88 5.81 -12.16
CA TRP A 130 -11.06 5.32 -12.88
C TRP A 130 -12.31 6.05 -12.39
N LYS A 131 -13.14 6.50 -13.33
CA LYS A 131 -14.37 7.23 -13.06
C LYS A 131 -15.59 6.47 -13.55
N ILE A 132 -16.76 6.76 -12.99
CA ILE A 132 -18.01 6.11 -13.39
C ILE A 132 -18.31 6.42 -14.86
N GLU A 133 -18.11 7.65 -15.30
CA GLU A 133 -18.48 8.12 -16.64
C GLU A 133 -17.75 7.33 -17.75
N ASP A 134 -16.53 6.84 -17.47
CA ASP A 134 -15.69 6.15 -18.45
C ASP A 134 -15.87 4.62 -18.45
N TYR A 135 -16.51 4.07 -17.42
CA TYR A 135 -16.54 2.62 -17.17
C TYR A 135 -17.92 2.05 -16.84
N ALA A 136 -18.93 2.87 -16.59
CA ALA A 136 -20.26 2.42 -16.16
C ALA A 136 -20.95 1.49 -17.17
N ASP A 137 -20.72 1.70 -18.48
CA ASP A 137 -21.32 0.95 -19.58
C ASP A 137 -20.59 -0.36 -19.89
N LYS A 138 -19.41 -0.59 -19.30
CA LYS A 138 -18.58 -1.76 -19.56
C LYS A 138 -19.03 -2.96 -18.72
N ASP A 139 -18.83 -4.17 -19.27
CA ASP A 139 -19.11 -5.43 -18.56
C ASP A 139 -18.17 -5.59 -17.36
N THR A 140 -18.74 -5.82 -16.18
CA THR A 140 -17.99 -5.87 -14.93
C THR A 140 -16.99 -7.04 -14.89
N ARG A 141 -17.37 -8.19 -15.46
CA ARG A 141 -16.49 -9.38 -15.48
C ARG A 141 -15.28 -9.12 -16.35
N GLY A 142 -15.46 -8.46 -17.50
CA GLY A 142 -14.36 -8.02 -18.36
C GLY A 142 -13.40 -7.08 -17.63
N LEU A 143 -13.93 -6.13 -16.86
CA LEU A 143 -13.09 -5.23 -16.05
C LEU A 143 -12.35 -5.98 -14.93
N ARG A 144 -12.99 -6.92 -14.23
CA ARG A 144 -12.32 -7.74 -13.20
C ARG A 144 -11.24 -8.65 -13.79
N GLN A 145 -11.44 -9.19 -14.99
CA GLN A 145 -10.41 -9.93 -15.71
C GLN A 145 -9.20 -9.06 -16.05
N LEU A 146 -9.42 -7.80 -16.45
CA LEU A 146 -8.35 -6.84 -16.68
C LEU A 146 -7.52 -6.59 -15.41
N LEU A 147 -8.16 -6.51 -14.23
CA LEU A 147 -7.48 -6.38 -12.94
C LEU A 147 -6.71 -7.64 -12.54
N SER A 148 -7.22 -8.80 -12.95
CA SER A 148 -6.64 -10.11 -12.63
C SER A 148 -5.36 -10.38 -13.41
N HIS A 149 -5.10 -9.63 -14.48
CA HIS A 149 -3.81 -9.61 -15.15
C HIS A 149 -2.80 -8.91 -14.23
N LYS A 150 -2.33 -9.66 -13.23
CA LYS A 150 -1.35 -9.23 -12.23
C LYS A 150 -0.17 -8.60 -12.96
N ARG A 151 0.15 -7.36 -12.61
CA ARG A 151 1.43 -6.76 -12.98
C ARG A 151 2.51 -7.72 -12.53
N GLU A 152 3.33 -8.20 -13.45
CA GLU A 152 4.50 -9.02 -13.10
C GLU A 152 5.25 -8.31 -11.97
N LYS A 153 5.37 -9.04 -10.87
CA LYS A 153 6.00 -8.58 -9.66
C LYS A 153 7.39 -8.09 -10.04
N GLU A 154 7.68 -6.79 -9.90
CA GLU A 154 9.05 -6.39 -9.60
C GLU A 154 9.34 -6.99 -8.23
N MET A 155 9.76 -8.27 -8.21
CA MET A 155 10.34 -8.85 -7.02
C MET A 155 11.42 -7.88 -6.58
N ILE A 156 11.40 -7.51 -5.29
CA ILE A 156 12.52 -6.79 -4.69
C ILE A 156 13.75 -7.60 -5.05
N SER A 157 14.54 -7.08 -6.00
CA SER A 157 15.62 -7.83 -6.60
C SER A 157 16.55 -8.25 -5.48
N LEU A 158 17.03 -9.49 -5.51
CA LEU A 158 18.07 -9.94 -4.58
C LEU A 158 19.22 -8.92 -4.57
N GLN A 159 19.51 -8.30 -5.72
CA GLN A 159 20.47 -7.21 -5.86
C GLN A 159 20.11 -5.98 -4.99
N SER A 160 18.85 -5.56 -4.96
CA SER A 160 18.42 -4.43 -4.12
C SER A 160 18.58 -4.75 -2.62
N ILE A 161 18.27 -5.98 -2.21
CA ILE A 161 18.43 -6.45 -0.83
C ILE A 161 19.92 -6.49 -0.46
N THR A 162 20.75 -7.10 -1.30
CA THR A 162 22.20 -7.18 -1.10
C THR A 162 22.84 -5.78 -1.05
N ARG A 163 22.38 -4.84 -1.89
CA ARG A 163 22.85 -3.45 -1.89
C ARG A 163 22.54 -2.75 -0.57
N ILE A 164 21.30 -2.84 -0.10
CA ILE A 164 20.87 -2.25 1.18
C ILE A 164 21.67 -2.87 2.33
N GLY A 165 21.76 -4.20 2.38
CA GLY A 165 22.52 -4.91 3.42
C GLY A 165 24.00 -4.51 3.46
N ALA A 166 24.63 -4.38 2.30
CA ALA A 166 26.03 -3.97 2.20
C ALA A 166 26.27 -2.54 2.68
N PHE A 167 25.42 -1.57 2.30
CA PHE A 167 25.52 -0.20 2.83
C PHE A 167 25.31 -0.15 4.34
N THR A 168 24.31 -0.87 4.87
CA THR A 168 24.06 -0.94 6.32
C THR A 168 25.27 -1.51 7.06
N ALA A 169 25.90 -2.57 6.55
CA ALA A 169 27.11 -3.15 7.15
C ALA A 169 28.29 -2.17 7.14
N ILE A 170 28.48 -1.42 6.05
CA ILE A 170 29.51 -0.37 5.97
C ILE A 170 29.27 0.73 7.00
N PHE A 171 28.05 1.27 7.06
CA PHE A 171 27.73 2.33 8.01
C PHE A 171 27.87 1.87 9.46
N ALA A 172 27.36 0.69 9.80
CA ALA A 172 27.50 0.11 11.13
C ALA A 172 28.98 -0.12 11.50
N GLY A 173 29.78 -0.63 10.56
CA GLY A 173 31.21 -0.86 10.77
C GLY A 173 32.01 0.41 10.97
N VAL A 174 31.81 1.41 10.11
CA VAL A 174 32.44 2.74 10.24
C VAL A 174 32.02 3.43 11.53
N PHE A 175 30.74 3.38 11.87
CA PHE A 175 30.22 3.95 13.12
C PHE A 175 30.87 3.28 14.35
N GLY A 176 30.98 1.95 14.37
CA GLY A 176 31.65 1.22 15.44
C GLY A 176 33.12 1.61 15.61
N MET A 177 33.85 1.79 14.50
CA MET A 177 35.23 2.25 14.54
C MET A 177 35.37 3.69 15.06
N VAL A 178 34.51 4.60 14.59
CA VAL A 178 34.51 6.01 15.04
C VAL A 178 34.16 6.12 16.52
N PHE A 179 33.20 5.31 16.99
CA PHE A 179 32.82 5.25 18.40
C PHE A 179 33.97 4.82 19.31
N CYS A 180 34.91 4.01 18.82
CA CYS A 180 36.07 3.54 19.58
C CYS A 180 37.20 4.57 19.68
N LEU A 181 37.25 5.58 18.81
CA LEU A 181 38.33 6.57 18.77
C LEU A 181 38.63 7.24 20.13
N PRO A 182 37.66 7.75 20.91
CA PRO A 182 37.96 8.37 22.20
C PRO A 182 38.59 7.41 23.21
N PHE A 183 38.22 6.12 23.16
CA PHE A 183 38.70 5.09 24.09
C PHE A 183 40.10 4.57 23.74
N LEU A 184 40.52 4.66 22.47
CA LEU A 184 41.88 4.32 22.03
C LEU A 184 42.95 5.23 22.66
N PHE A 185 42.56 6.42 23.12
CA PHE A 185 43.44 7.36 23.80
C PHE A 185 43.27 7.36 25.34
N SER A 186 42.49 6.42 25.88
CA SER A 186 42.34 6.26 27.33
C SER A 186 43.59 5.64 27.96
N SER A 187 43.94 6.08 29.17
CA SER A 187 45.03 5.50 29.97
C SER A 187 44.65 4.17 30.65
N SER A 188 43.37 3.78 30.58
CA SER A 188 42.87 2.52 31.12
C SER A 188 43.06 1.38 30.12
N VAL A 189 43.75 0.31 30.54
CA VAL A 189 43.92 -0.91 29.73
C VAL A 189 42.57 -1.56 29.41
N ALA A 190 41.60 -1.47 30.34
CA ALA A 190 40.25 -2.00 30.12
C ALA A 190 39.52 -1.25 28.99
N ASP A 191 39.68 0.07 28.92
CA ASP A 191 39.07 0.90 27.87
C ASP A 191 39.73 0.63 26.52
N LEU A 192 41.06 0.45 26.51
CA LEU A 192 41.83 0.15 25.30
C LEU A 192 41.46 -1.22 24.72
N VAL A 193 41.35 -2.25 25.57
CA VAL A 193 40.91 -3.60 25.17
C VAL A 193 39.44 -3.57 24.74
N GLY A 194 38.59 -2.85 25.47
CA GLY A 194 37.18 -2.66 25.15
C GLY A 194 36.96 -1.95 23.82
N ALA A 195 37.85 -1.03 23.43
CA ALA A 195 37.82 -0.33 22.14
C ALA A 195 38.37 -1.15 20.97
N GLY A 196 39.30 -2.09 21.25
CA GLY A 196 39.91 -2.93 20.22
C GLY A 196 38.91 -3.87 19.53
N PHE A 197 38.01 -4.50 20.30
CA PHE A 197 37.04 -5.46 19.73
C PHE A 197 36.04 -4.84 18.75
N PRO A 198 35.36 -3.71 19.07
CA PRO A 198 34.43 -3.10 18.12
C PRO A 198 35.14 -2.39 16.97
N PHE A 199 36.40 -1.95 17.14
CA PHE A 199 37.20 -1.44 16.03
C PHE A 199 37.50 -2.54 15.00
N VAL A 200 37.98 -3.71 15.44
CA VAL A 200 38.25 -4.86 14.56
C VAL A 200 36.95 -5.40 13.95
N GLY A 201 35.90 -5.57 14.76
CA GLY A 201 34.59 -6.00 14.28
C GLY A 201 34.00 -5.02 13.26
N GLY A 202 34.15 -3.72 13.49
CA GLY A 202 33.71 -2.68 12.58
C GLY A 202 34.47 -2.69 11.24
N ALA A 203 35.78 -2.91 11.27
CA ALA A 203 36.60 -3.06 10.08
C ALA A 203 36.16 -4.27 9.23
N ILE A 204 35.92 -5.43 9.87
CA ILE A 204 35.44 -6.64 9.19
C ILE A 204 34.08 -6.39 8.51
N LEU A 205 33.14 -5.76 9.22
CA LEU A 205 31.82 -5.44 8.66
C LEU A 205 31.89 -4.47 7.48
N ALA A 206 32.72 -3.43 7.59
CA ALA A 206 32.91 -2.45 6.52
C ALA A 206 33.54 -3.08 5.27
N VAL A 207 34.58 -3.89 5.44
CA VAL A 207 35.23 -4.61 4.33
C VAL A 207 34.27 -5.63 3.71
N GLY A 208 33.51 -6.37 4.52
CA GLY A 208 32.51 -7.32 4.05
C GLY A 208 31.44 -6.66 3.17
N GLY A 209 30.94 -5.49 3.57
CA GLY A 209 30.00 -4.71 2.77
C GLY A 209 30.61 -4.19 1.45
N LEU A 210 31.87 -3.71 1.48
CA LEU A 210 32.60 -3.29 0.27
C LEU A 210 32.80 -4.45 -0.72
N ILE A 211 33.16 -5.64 -0.23
CA ILE A 211 33.31 -6.85 -1.06
C ILE A 211 31.97 -7.22 -1.69
N ALA A 212 30.87 -7.18 -0.93
CA ALA A 212 29.53 -7.44 -1.45
C ALA A 212 29.16 -6.46 -2.59
N LEU A 213 29.43 -5.16 -2.43
CA LEU A 213 29.20 -4.16 -3.48
C LEU A 213 30.11 -4.36 -4.70
N SER A 214 31.39 -4.69 -4.48
CA SER A 214 32.35 -4.99 -5.56
C SER A 214 31.91 -6.21 -6.38
N ASN A 215 31.47 -7.29 -5.70
CA ASN A 215 30.95 -8.47 -6.38
C ASN A 215 29.69 -8.15 -7.19
N MET A 216 28.80 -7.33 -6.64
CA MET A 216 27.63 -6.85 -7.37
C MET A 216 27.99 -6.03 -8.61
N ALA A 217 29.04 -5.22 -8.58
CA ALA A 217 29.50 -4.43 -9.72
C ALA A 217 30.10 -5.29 -10.84
N LYS A 218 30.61 -6.49 -10.51
CA LYS A 218 31.16 -7.45 -11.48
C LYS A 218 30.09 -8.35 -12.11
N THR A 219 28.94 -8.52 -11.47
CA THR A 219 27.86 -9.35 -12.01
C THR A 219 27.16 -8.63 -13.17
N PRO A 220 27.14 -9.20 -14.40
CA PRO A 220 26.44 -8.60 -15.54
C PRO A 220 24.95 -8.44 -15.24
N ASN A 221 24.36 -7.31 -15.64
CA ASN A 221 22.94 -7.05 -15.49
C ASN A 221 22.13 -7.94 -16.46
N PRO A 222 21.30 -8.90 -15.99
CA PRO A 222 20.55 -9.78 -16.87
C PRO A 222 19.53 -9.04 -17.75
N LYS A 223 19.14 -7.80 -17.39
CA LYS A 223 18.20 -6.99 -18.18
C LYS A 223 18.80 -6.40 -19.46
N LEU A 224 20.12 -6.44 -19.65
CA LEU A 224 20.80 -5.92 -20.86
C LEU A 224 21.12 -7.01 -21.89
N GLN A 225 20.88 -8.28 -21.60
CA GLN A 225 21.15 -9.38 -22.54
C GLN A 225 19.92 -9.79 -23.37
N THR A 226 18.72 -9.31 -23.04
CA THR A 226 17.47 -9.63 -23.77
C THR A 226 17.12 -8.63 -24.87
N GLN A 227 18.00 -7.68 -25.21
CA GLN A 227 17.80 -6.72 -26.32
C GLN A 227 18.59 -7.04 -27.59
N ASN A 228 19.32 -8.17 -27.62
CA ASN A 228 20.04 -8.63 -28.80
C ASN A 228 19.69 -10.10 -29.12
N ILE A 229 18.41 -10.37 -29.42
CA ILE A 229 17.97 -11.50 -30.26
C ILE A 229 16.80 -11.00 -31.11
#